data_AF-A0A1Q7JME2-F1
#
_entry.id   AF-A0A1Q7JME2-F1
#
_cell.length_a   1.000
_cell.length_b   1.000
_cell.length_c   1.000
_cell.angle_alpha   90.00
_cell.angle_beta   90.00
_cell.angle_gamma   90.00
#
_symmetry.space_group_name_H-M   'P 1'
#
loop_
_entity.id
_entity.type
_entity.pdbx_description
1 polymer ?
#
loop_
_entity_poly.entity_id
_entity_poly.type
_entity_poly.pdbx_seq_one_letter_code
_entity_poly.pdbx_strand_id
1 'polypeptide(L)'
;MFSYGTYPDIEGMIREQATEADRGKREAMLHRIQQLIHEKAMYAPIIEPAILCGYGPRVAEPGLGLITNMGGSAPLEELRLRGR
;
A
#
# COMPACT_ATOMS: atom_id res chain seq x y z
N MET A 1 16.35 -9.69 -0.13
CA MET A 1 15.47 -9.31 -1.24
C MET A 1 16.37 -8.79 -2.36
N PHE A 2 16.28 -9.37 -3.56
CA PHE A 2 17.00 -8.87 -4.75
C PHE A 2 16.00 -8.08 -5.59
N SER A 3 16.30 -6.81 -5.85
CA SER A 3 15.50 -5.92 -6.68
C SER A 3 16.28 -5.63 -7.96
N TYR A 4 15.66 -5.83 -9.11
CA TYR A 4 16.26 -5.51 -10.41
C TYR A 4 16.03 -4.03 -10.69
N GLY A 5 17.06 -3.30 -11.14
CA GLY A 5 16.94 -1.87 -11.49
C GLY A 5 16.94 -0.89 -10.31
N THR A 6 17.44 -1.29 -9.14
CA THR A 6 17.55 -0.41 -7.97
C THR A 6 18.93 0.20 -7.83
N TYR A 7 18.98 1.37 -7.22
CA TYR A 7 20.24 2.05 -6.92
C TYR A 7 20.74 1.61 -5.52
N PRO A 8 22.03 1.25 -5.37
CA PRO A 8 22.56 0.74 -4.10
C PRO A 8 22.40 1.69 -2.91
N ASP A 9 22.44 3.01 -3.15
CA ASP A 9 22.20 4.06 -2.15
C ASP A 9 20.77 3.99 -1.59
N ILE A 10 19.77 3.85 -2.48
CA ILE A 10 18.36 3.71 -2.10
C ILE A 10 18.11 2.39 -1.35
N GLU A 11 18.70 1.30 -1.82
CA GLU A 11 18.59 -0.01 -1.15
C GLU A 11 19.20 -0.02 0.26
N GLY A 12 20.33 0.66 0.46
CA GLY A 12 20.91 0.87 1.78
C GLY A 12 19.96 1.60 2.72
N MET A 13 19.42 2.74 2.24
CA MET A 13 18.48 3.56 3.01
C MET A 13 17.19 2.81 3.38
N ILE A 14 16.64 1.99 2.48
CA ILE A 14 15.44 1.17 2.77
C ILE A 14 15.72 0.19 3.91
N ARG A 15 16.90 -0.45 3.92
CA ARG A 15 17.27 -1.38 5.01
C ARG A 15 17.44 -0.68 6.34
N GLU A 16 18.08 0.48 6.34
CA GLU A 16 18.23 1.30 7.55
C GLU A 16 16.85 1.75 8.07
N GLN A 17 16.00 2.28 7.20
CA GLN A 17 14.64 2.72 7.53
C GLN A 17 13.81 1.60 8.16
N ALA A 18 13.91 0.37 7.62
CA ALA A 18 13.16 -0.79 8.10
C ALA A 18 13.51 -1.17 9.56
N THR A 19 14.69 -0.78 10.04
CA THR A 19 15.15 -1.05 11.41
C THR A 19 15.10 0.16 12.34
N GLU A 20 14.76 1.35 11.82
CA GLU A 20 14.69 2.59 12.62
C GLU A 20 13.42 2.61 13.49
N ALA A 21 13.63 2.65 14.80
CA ALA A 21 12.56 2.64 15.80
C ALA A 21 11.95 4.03 15.99
N ASP A 22 12.75 5.08 15.93
CA ASP A 22 12.29 6.45 16.09
C ASP A 22 11.41 6.85 14.91
N ARG A 23 10.16 7.22 15.22
CA ARG A 23 9.16 7.52 14.20
C ARG A 23 9.56 8.74 13.35
N GLY A 24 10.12 9.79 13.96
CA GLY A 24 10.47 11.01 13.26
C GLY A 24 11.64 10.79 12.30
N LYS A 25 12.66 10.06 12.73
CA LYS A 25 13.78 9.65 11.86
C LYS A 25 13.31 8.76 10.73
N ARG A 26 12.48 7.75 11.03
CA ARG A 26 11.94 6.83 10.02
C ARG A 26 11.12 7.55 8.93
N GLU A 27 10.36 8.57 9.32
CA GLU A 27 9.59 9.42 8.41
C GLU A 27 10.50 10.30 7.54
N ALA A 28 11.50 10.96 8.14
CA ALA A 28 12.47 11.75 7.40
C ALA A 28 13.25 10.90 6.37
N MET A 29 13.64 9.67 6.74
CA MET A 29 14.26 8.71 5.84
C MET A 29 13.32 8.30 4.70
N LEU A 30 12.03 8.06 4.98
CA LEU A 30 11.03 7.75 3.96
C LEU A 30 10.97 8.84 2.89
N HIS A 31 10.84 10.10 3.32
CA HIS A 31 10.75 11.23 2.41
C HIS A 31 12.02 11.37 1.57
N ARG A 32 13.19 11.14 2.17
CA ARG A 32 14.45 11.18 1.42
C ARG A 32 14.52 10.08 0.35
N ILE A 33 14.10 8.86 0.68
CA ILE A 33 14.01 7.75 -0.28
C ILE A 33 13.05 8.09 -1.42
N GLN A 34 11.85 8.57 -1.12
CA GLN A 34 10.85 8.96 -2.11
C GLN A 34 11.36 10.08 -3.04
N GLN A 35 12.08 11.06 -2.48
CA GLN A 35 12.70 12.12 -3.28
C GLN A 35 13.75 11.58 -4.24
N LEU A 36 14.63 10.67 -3.81
CA LEU A 36 15.64 10.07 -4.69
C LEU A 36 15.00 9.23 -5.80
N ILE A 37 13.94 8.48 -5.49
CA ILE A 37 13.15 7.72 -6.47
C ILE A 37 12.57 8.65 -7.55
N HIS A 38 12.02 9.80 -7.14
CA HIS A 38 11.49 10.82 -8.04
C HIS A 38 12.58 11.48 -8.89
N GLU A 39 13.67 11.95 -8.28
CA GLU A 39 14.79 12.62 -8.96
C GLU A 39 15.48 11.72 -10.00
N LYS A 40 15.52 10.41 -9.74
CA LYS A 40 16.09 9.41 -10.67
C LYS A 40 15.08 8.88 -11.69
N ALA A 41 13.86 9.44 -11.72
CA ALA A 41 12.78 9.04 -12.63
C ALA A 41 12.55 7.51 -12.67
N MET A 42 12.62 6.85 -11.51
CA MET A 42 12.50 5.38 -11.43
C MET A 42 11.11 4.86 -11.82
N TYR A 43 10.08 5.69 -11.68
CA TYR A 43 8.70 5.37 -12.03
C TYR A 43 8.07 6.52 -12.81
N ALA A 44 7.22 6.18 -13.78
CA ALA A 44 6.34 7.13 -14.47
C ALA A 44 4.92 6.97 -13.91
N PRO A 45 4.42 7.90 -13.07
CA PRO A 45 3.08 7.79 -12.49
C PRO A 45 2.02 8.17 -13.54
N ILE A 46 1.57 7.19 -14.33
CA ILE A 46 0.57 7.42 -15.40
C ILE A 46 -0.85 7.20 -14.88
N ILE A 47 -1.05 6.23 -13.99
CA ILE A 47 -2.38 5.81 -13.51
C ILE A 47 -2.34 5.65 -12.00
N GLU A 48 -3.32 6.22 -11.32
CA GLU A 48 -3.67 5.87 -9.95
C GLU A 48 -4.82 4.85 -9.97
N PRO A 49 -4.55 3.56 -9.69
CA PRO A 49 -5.57 2.53 -9.81
C PRO A 49 -6.63 2.66 -8.70
N ALA A 50 -7.89 2.81 -9.09
CA ALA A 50 -9.01 2.73 -8.17
C ALA A 50 -9.33 1.27 -7.85
N ILE A 51 -9.60 0.98 -6.57
CA ILE A 51 -10.19 -0.30 -6.15
C ILE A 51 -11.69 -0.23 -6.45
N LEU A 52 -12.10 -0.79 -7.59
CA LEU A 52 -13.50 -0.91 -7.97
C LEU A 52 -14.05 -2.25 -7.48
N CYS A 53 -15.07 -2.22 -6.62
CA CYS A 53 -15.68 -3.42 -6.07
C CYS A 53 -17.18 -3.48 -6.40
N GLY A 54 -17.63 -4.66 -6.82
CA GLY A 54 -19.06 -4.98 -6.98
C GLY A 54 -19.44 -6.13 -6.07
N TYR A 55 -20.70 -6.16 -5.63
CA TYR A 55 -21.26 -7.27 -4.85
C TYR A 55 -22.63 -7.67 -5.38
N GLY A 56 -22.99 -8.93 -5.19
CA GLY A 56 -24.24 -9.50 -5.72
C GLY A 56 -25.49 -9.10 -4.91
N PRO A 57 -26.70 -9.24 -5.48
CA PRO A 57 -27.95 -8.81 -4.85
C PRO A 57 -28.25 -9.51 -3.52
N ARG A 58 -27.68 -10.70 -3.29
CA ARG A 58 -27.83 -11.47 -2.05
C ARG A 58 -26.97 -10.95 -0.89
N VAL A 59 -26.05 -10.03 -1.13
CA VAL A 59 -25.15 -9.48 -0.10
C VAL A 59 -25.84 -8.28 0.56
N ALA A 60 -25.92 -8.32 1.88
CA ALA A 60 -26.41 -7.23 2.73
C ALA A 60 -25.25 -6.31 3.14
N GLU A 61 -24.15 -6.90 3.59
CA GLU A 61 -22.95 -6.18 4.03
C GLU A 61 -21.74 -6.81 3.32
N PRO A 62 -21.09 -6.09 2.39
CA PRO A 62 -20.10 -6.68 1.51
C PRO A 62 -18.68 -6.67 2.09
N GLY A 63 -18.46 -6.15 3.30
CA GLY A 63 -17.12 -6.05 3.90
C GLY A 63 -16.14 -5.14 3.13
N LEU A 64 -16.63 -4.37 2.17
CA LEU A 64 -15.82 -3.49 1.33
C LEU A 64 -15.54 -2.18 2.06
N GLY A 65 -14.28 -1.77 2.13
CA GLY A 65 -13.87 -0.49 2.74
C GLY A 65 -13.86 -0.47 4.27
N LEU A 66 -14.01 -1.62 4.94
CA LEU A 66 -13.90 -1.70 6.40
C LEU A 66 -12.45 -1.62 6.90
N ILE A 67 -11.48 -1.99 6.05
CA ILE A 67 -10.04 -1.83 6.32
C ILE A 67 -9.46 -0.82 5.33
N THR A 68 -8.89 0.26 5.83
CA THR A 68 -8.26 1.32 5.02
C THR A 68 -7.17 0.73 4.11
N ASN A 69 -7.18 1.12 2.83
CA ASN A 69 -6.25 0.65 1.79
C ASN A 69 -6.30 -0.85 1.48
N MET A 70 -7.34 -1.57 1.93
CA MET A 70 -7.50 -2.97 1.58
C MET A 70 -8.33 -3.12 0.29
N GLY A 71 -7.72 -3.76 -0.70
CA GLY A 71 -8.38 -4.12 -1.95
C GLY A 71 -9.30 -5.33 -1.81
N GLY A 72 -10.56 -5.10 -1.41
CA GLY A 72 -11.60 -6.13 -1.45
C GLY A 72 -12.43 -6.23 -0.18
N SER A 73 -13.03 -7.40 0.04
CA SER A 73 -13.92 -7.69 1.16
C SER A 73 -13.13 -8.26 2.34
N ALA A 74 -13.09 -7.54 3.45
CA ALA A 74 -12.64 -8.04 4.75
C ALA A 74 -12.93 -7.02 5.86
N PRO A 75 -12.99 -7.45 7.14
CA PRO A 75 -12.90 -8.84 7.61
C PRO A 75 -14.11 -9.67 7.15
N LEU A 76 -13.90 -10.98 6.90
CA LEU A 76 -14.96 -11.85 6.34
C LEU A 76 -16.09 -12.11 7.35
N GLU A 77 -15.79 -11.95 8.63
CA GLU A 77 -16.71 -12.05 9.76
C GLU A 77 -17.82 -10.99 9.70
N GLU A 78 -17.56 -9.86 9.05
CA GLU A 78 -18.54 -8.77 8.85
C GLU A 78 -19.33 -8.92 7.53
N LEU A 79 -19.05 -9.95 6.73
CA LEU A 79 -19.82 -10.21 5.51
C LEU A 79 -21.18 -10.80 5.86
N ARG A 80 -22.26 -10.18 5.38
CA ARG A 80 -23.63 -10.66 5.61
C ARG A 80 -24.39 -10.88 4.31
N LEU A 81 -25.20 -11.94 4.32
CA LEU A 81 -26.21 -12.20 3.29
C LEU A 81 -27.56 -11.63 3.74
N ARG A 82 -28.38 -11.24 2.77
CA ARG A 82 -29.79 -10.92 3.04
C ARG A 82 -30.52 -12.16 3.55
N GLY A 83 -31.45 -11.95 4.49
CA GLY A 83 -32.41 -12.97 4.89
C GLY A 83 -33.26 -13.44 3.71
N ARG A 84 -33.89 -14.62 3.86
CA ARG A 84 -34.89 -15.10 2.89
C ARG A 84 -36.14 -14.25 2.95
#